data_AF-A0A397ZW78-F1
#
_entry.id   AF-A0A397ZW78-F1
#
_cell.length_a   1.000
_cell.length_b   1.000
_cell.length_c   1.000
_cell.angle_alpha   90.00
_cell.angle_beta   90.00
_cell.angle_gamma   90.00
#
_symmetry.space_group_name_H-M   'P 1'
#
loop_
_entity.id
_entity.type
_entity.pdbx_description
1 polymer ?
#
loop_
_entity_poly.entity_id
_entity_poly.type
_entity_poly.pdbx_seq_one_letter_code
_entity_poly.pdbx_strand_id
1 'polypeptide(L)' 'MYTMEGECRRSKGGACLGLPAEAGVIPRAVKQIFDTLEGQQAAYSVKVALLELYNEEITDLLAPDVTSNGGWKRWCSC' A
#
# COMPACT_ATOMS: atom_id res chain seq x y z
N MET A 1 2.88 6.45 -19.13
CA MET A 1 3.60 5.23 -18.70
C MET A 1 2.68 4.48 -17.73
N TYR A 2 2.35 3.22 -17.99
CA TYR A 2 1.38 2.42 -17.21
C TYR A 2 2.06 1.38 -16.32
N THR A 3 3.21 1.72 -15.70
CA THR A 3 3.93 0.77 -14.85
C THR A 3 3.36 0.79 -13.43
N MET A 4 3.18 -0.40 -12.86
CA MET A 4 2.61 -0.56 -11.51
C MET A 4 3.56 0.01 -10.45
N GLU A 5 4.85 -0.30 -10.60
CA GLU A 5 5.94 0.31 -9.87
C GLU A 5 6.61 1.37 -10.74
N GLY A 6 6.98 2.50 -10.13
CA GLY A 6 7.67 3.60 -10.79
C GLY A 6 8.63 4.25 -9.82
N GLU A 7 9.54 5.06 -10.34
CA GLU A 7 10.67 5.56 -9.57
C GLU A 7 10.20 6.61 -8.54
N CYS A 8 10.03 6.19 -7.29
CA CYS A 8 9.77 7.09 -6.17
C CYS A 8 11.11 7.54 -5.58
N ARG A 9 11.86 8.37 -6.31
CA ARG A 9 13.09 8.94 -5.78
C ARG A 9 12.74 9.84 -4.59
N ARG A 10 13.23 9.50 -3.40
CA ARG A 10 13.21 10.41 -2.25
C ARG A 10 14.00 11.66 -2.62
N SER A 11 13.32 12.73 -2.99
CA SER A 11 13.97 14.04 -3.01
C SER A 11 14.45 14.33 -1.59
N LYS A 12 15.76 14.49 -1.42
CA LYS A 12 16.35 15.04 -0.19
C LYS A 12 15.83 16.47 -0.03
N GLY A 13 14.70 16.62 0.63
CA GLY A 13 14.04 17.91 0.82
C GLY A 13 12.55 17.70 0.95
N GLY A 14 12.06 17.83 2.19
CA GLY A 14 10.63 17.84 2.46
C GLY A 14 9.90 18.85 1.58
N ALA A 15 8.68 18.48 1.19
CA ALA A 15 7.79 19.18 0.27
C ALA A 15 8.18 19.06 -1.22
N CYS A 16 7.69 17.99 -1.85
CA CYS A 16 7.20 18.07 -3.22
C CYS A 16 5.72 17.70 -3.18
N LEU A 17 4.84 18.69 -3.32
CA LEU A 17 3.37 18.57 -3.36
C LEU A 17 2.86 17.68 -4.54
N GLY A 18 3.76 17.12 -5.33
CA GLY A 18 3.48 16.27 -6.48
C GLY A 18 4.36 15.02 -6.49
N LEU A 19 3.74 13.89 -6.82
CA LEU A 19 4.47 12.68 -7.18
C LEU A 19 5.29 12.95 -8.45
N PRO A 20 6.51 12.40 -8.57
CA PRO A 20 7.31 12.57 -9.78
C PRO A 20 6.54 12.09 -11.03
N ALA A 21 6.86 12.66 -12.19
CA ALA A 21 6.29 12.23 -13.48
C ALA A 21 6.49 10.72 -13.74
N GLU A 22 7.52 10.13 -13.12
CA GLU A 22 7.88 8.71 -13.19
C GLU A 22 7.22 7.83 -12.10
N ALA A 23 6.37 8.39 -11.24
CA ALA A 23 5.69 7.61 -10.21
C ALA A 23 4.79 6.51 -10.81
N GLY A 24 4.76 5.34 -10.19
CA GLY A 24 3.92 4.24 -10.65
C GLY A 24 2.42 4.51 -10.49
N VAL A 25 1.59 3.60 -10.98
CA VAL A 25 0.13 3.66 -10.81
C VAL A 25 -0.25 3.58 -9.32
N ILE A 26 0.42 2.75 -8.53
CA ILE A 26 0.13 2.53 -7.09
C ILE A 26 0.21 3.84 -6.28
N PRO A 27 1.33 4.57 -6.24
CA PRO A 27 1.42 5.81 -5.45
C PRO A 27 0.44 6.89 -5.94
N ARG A 28 0.11 6.94 -7.24
CA ARG A 28 -0.88 7.89 -7.78
C ARG A 28 -2.29 7.59 -7.32
N ALA A 29 -2.71 6.32 -7.36
CA ALA A 29 -4.02 5.90 -6.91
C ALA A 29 -4.19 6.17 -5.41
N VAL A 30 -3.17 5.84 -4.60
CA VAL A 30 -3.18 6.11 -3.16
C VAL A 30 -3.34 7.60 -2.89
N LYS A 31 -2.60 8.46 -3.59
CA LYS A 31 -2.74 9.92 -3.47
C LYS A 31 -4.18 10.37 -3.78
N GLN A 32 -4.75 9.92 -4.90
CA GLN A 32 -6.11 10.28 -5.30
C GLN A 32 -7.17 9.85 -4.28
N ILE A 33 -7.00 8.68 -3.67
CA ILE A 33 -7.89 8.19 -2.61
C ILE A 33 -7.86 9.18 -1.44
N PHE A 34 -6.67 9.53 -0.93
CA PHE A 34 -6.57 10.45 0.20
C PHE A 34 -7.04 11.86 -0.13
N ASP A 35 -6.70 12.41 -1.32
CA ASP A 35 -7.19 13.72 -1.78
C ASP A 35 -8.74 13.75 -1.81
N THR A 36 -9.38 12.63 -2.16
CA THR A 36 -10.85 12.51 -2.19
C THR A 36 -11.44 12.42 -0.78
N LEU A 37 -10.80 11.67 0.12
CA LEU A 37 -11.27 11.49 1.50
C LEU A 37 -11.15 12.79 2.30
N GLU A 38 -10.10 13.58 2.08
CA GLU A 38 -9.92 14.90 2.71
C GLU A 38 -11.08 15.87 2.37
N GLY A 39 -11.59 15.80 1.14
CA GLY A 39 -12.72 16.62 0.71
C GLY A 39 -14.07 16.25 1.34
N GLN A 40 -14.22 15.04 1.89
CA GLN A 40 -15.51 14.52 2.34
C GLN A 40 -15.84 14.76 3.83
N GLN A 41 -14.98 15.44 4.62
CA GLN A 41 -15.23 15.81 6.03
C GLN A 41 -15.88 14.69 6.89
N ALA A 42 -15.53 13.44 6.63
CA ALA A 42 -16.06 12.27 7.32
C ALA A 42 -14.90 11.39 7.80
N ALA A 43 -15.18 10.55 8.78
CA ALA A 43 -14.19 9.62 9.32
C ALA A 43 -14.11 8.37 8.43
N TYR A 44 -12.90 8.05 7.96
CA TYR A 44 -12.63 6.88 7.14
C TYR A 44 -11.53 6.02 7.75
N SER A 45 -11.63 4.71 7.53
CA SER A 45 -10.60 3.74 7.91
C SER A 45 -10.09 3.06 6.65
N VAL A 46 -8.80 3.25 6.35
CA VAL A 46 -8.13 2.63 5.21
C VAL A 46 -7.27 1.49 5.72
N LYS A 47 -7.45 0.29 5.16
CA LYS A 47 -6.61 -0.87 5.41
C LYS A 47 -5.79 -1.17 4.16
N VAL A 48 -4.50 -1.43 4.34
CA VAL A 48 -3.57 -1.77 3.25
C VAL A 48 -3.01 -3.15 3.54
N ALA A 49 -3.02 -4.01 2.52
CA ALA A 49 -2.38 -5.32 2.54
C ALA A 49 -1.51 -5.45 1.30
N LEU A 50 -0.31 -6.03 1.45
CA LEU A 50 0.57 -6.35 0.33
C LEU A 50 0.74 -7.86 0.30
N LEU A 51 0.15 -8.51 -0.70
CA LEU A 51 0.14 -9.96 -0.83
C LEU A 51 1.04 -10.37 -1.99
N GLU A 52 1.87 -11.38 -1.76
CA GLU A 52 2.61 -12.08 -2.80
C GLU A 52 1.92 -13.41 -3.11
N LEU A 53 1.75 -13.71 -4.39
CA LEU A 53 1.29 -15.01 -4.86
C LEU A 53 2.47 -15.72 -5.50
N TYR A 54 3.03 -16.70 -4.81
CA TYR A 54 4.12 -17.53 -5.31
C TYR A 54 3.72 -18.99 -5.24
N ASN A 55 3.84 -19.72 -6.35
CA ASN A 55 3.51 -21.14 -6.42
C ASN A 55 2.10 -21.49 -5.91
N GLU A 56 1.10 -20.68 -6.28
CA GLU A 56 -0.30 -20.81 -5.81
C GLU A 56 -0.49 -20.64 -4.29
N GLU A 57 0.53 -20.18 -3.56
CA GLU A 57 0.45 -19.83 -2.14
C GLU A 57 0.44 -18.30 -1.96
N ILE A 58 -0.43 -17.81 -1.07
CA ILE A 58 -0.57 -16.38 -0.75
C ILE A 58 0.23 -16.09 0.53
N THR A 59 1.17 -15.15 0.44
CA THR A 59 1.97 -14.66 1.57
C THR A 59 1.68 -13.18 1.81
N ASP A 60 1.39 -12.80 3.07
CA ASP A 60 1.26 -11.39 3.46
C ASP A 60 2.65 -10.80 3.75
N LEU A 61 3.09 -9.89 2.88
CA LEU A 61 4.40 -9.23 2.98
C LEU A 61 4.43 -8.12 4.05
N LEU A 62 3.28 -7.67 4.56
CA LEU A 62 3.21 -6.68 5.65
C LEU A 62 3.02 -7.31 7.02
N ALA A 63 2.81 -8.62 7.10
CA ALA A 63 2.68 -9.29 8.37
C ALA A 63 4.00 -9.16 9.16
N PRO A 64 3.96 -8.81 10.46
CA PRO A 64 5.15 -8.88 11.30
C PRO A 64 5.69 -10.31 11.29
N ASP A 65 6.99 -10.49 11.03
CA ASP A 65 7.63 -11.80 10.97
C ASP A 65 7.19 -12.68 12.15
N VAL A 66 6.32 -13.66 11.89
CA VAL A 66 5.81 -14.60 12.90
C VAL A 66 6.89 -15.67 13.19
N THR A 67 8.14 -15.25 13.41
CA THR A 67 9.21 -16.11 13.95
C THR A 67 9.40 -15.91 15.45
N SER A 68 8.33 -15.55 16.16
CA SER A 68 8.24 -15.72 17.61
C SER A 68 6.78 -16.01 18.01
N ASN A 69 6.40 -17.29 17.88
CA ASN A 69 5.30 -17.98 18.56
C ASN A 69 3.96 -17.22 18.72
N GLY A 70 3.01 -17.41 17.78
CA GLY A 70 1.60 -17.19 18.09
C GLY A 70 0.64 -16.84 16.94
N GLY A 71 0.31 -17.82 16.10
CA GLY A 71 -1.08 -18.08 15.67
C GLY A 71 -1.86 -17.02 14.88
N TRP A 72 -1.47 -16.73 13.63
CA TRP A 72 -2.39 -16.17 12.64
C TRP A 72 -3.20 -17.32 12.02
N LYS A 73 -4.13 -17.90 12.79
CA LYS A 73 -5.18 -18.79 12.26
C LYS A 73 -6.54 -18.16 12.56
N ARG A 74 -6.92 -17.14 11.79
CA ARG A 74 -8.31 -16.65 11.79
C ARG A 74 -8.72 -15.87 10.53
N TRP A 75 -8.23 -16.30 9.36
CA TRP A 75 -8.75 -15.79 8.07
C TRP A 75 -9.23 -16.90 7.12
N CYS A 76 -9.34 -18.14 7.62
CA CYS A 76 -10.05 -19.22 6.94
C CYS A 76 -11.07 -19.85 7.89
N SER A 77 -12.24 -19.24 8.01
CA SER A 77 -13.50 -19.95 8.28
C SER A 77 -14.62 -19.03 7.82
N CYS A 78 -15.54 -19.59 7.03
CA CYS A 78 -16.70 -18.97 6.40
C CYS A 78 -17.36 -17.84 7.19
#